data_AF-A0A7I7MRQ6-F1
#
_entry.id   AF-A0A7I7MRQ6-F1
#
_cell.length_a   1.000
_cell.length_b   1.000
_cell.length_c   1.000
_cell.angle_alpha   90.00
_cell.angle_beta   90.00
_cell.angle_gamma   90.00
#
_symmetry.space_group_name_H-M   'P 1'
#
loop_
_entity.id
_entity.type
_entity.pdbx_description
1 polymer ?
#
loop_
_entity_poly.entity_id
_entity_poly.type
_entity_poly.pdbx_seq_one_letter_code
_entity_poly.pdbx_strand_id
1 'polypeptide(L)'
;MSFCVYCGTALTDPTRCGACGAYKIGSTWHRATTPTVGAVMTETGWRPDPTGRHEGRYFVAGQPTDLIRDGNAEAVDALGQHQLDQSGAVGVSQSAVSRPPRSGRRRLWWALAGVVVLLGLVGASVVVTLFVNRDRESVDDKYLAALRRSGLTGEFNSDANAIARGKQVCRQLQDGGEQQGMPVDQVAVQYYCPEFSEGFHVLETITVTGSFTLRDESPNVYVPAITVSGSSCSGSGGYSDINPGTQVTVKNSKGDILATAFLQAGQGGRFWCTFPFSFEITEGEDRYVVSVGRRGEMSYSFADLKANGVSLVLG
;
A
#
# COMPACT_ATOMS: atom_id res chain seq x y z
N MET A 1 25.08 39.18 -11.18
CA MET A 1 23.66 38.97 -10.84
C MET A 1 22.92 38.69 -12.13
N SER A 2 22.18 37.60 -12.18
CA SER A 2 21.40 37.23 -13.38
C SER A 2 20.01 37.85 -13.28
N PHE A 3 19.47 38.34 -14.40
CA PHE A 3 18.14 38.95 -14.46
C PHE A 3 17.22 38.09 -15.32
N CYS A 4 15.94 38.06 -14.97
CA CYS A 4 14.94 37.36 -15.78
C CYS A 4 14.77 38.07 -17.14
N VAL A 5 14.86 37.32 -18.24
CA VAL A 5 14.71 37.85 -19.60
C VAL A 5 13.29 38.41 -19.87
N TYR A 6 12.28 37.94 -19.13
CA TYR A 6 10.89 38.35 -19.35
C TYR A 6 10.44 39.54 -18.50
N CYS A 7 10.84 39.62 -17.23
CA CYS A 7 10.36 40.66 -16.31
C CYS A 7 11.46 41.55 -15.71
N GLY A 8 12.74 41.28 -16.01
CA GLY A 8 13.86 42.11 -15.57
C GLY A 8 14.21 42.00 -14.09
N THR A 9 13.50 41.20 -13.29
CA THR A 9 13.80 41.04 -11.86
C THR A 9 15.09 40.25 -11.65
N ALA A 10 15.82 40.56 -10.58
CA ALA A 10 16.98 39.78 -10.17
C ALA A 10 16.56 38.34 -9.83
N LEU A 11 17.29 37.38 -10.36
CA LEU A 11 17.05 35.95 -10.14
C LEU A 11 17.71 35.51 -8.84
N THR A 12 16.93 34.88 -7.97
CA THR A 12 17.43 34.13 -6.81
C THR A 12 17.78 32.69 -7.18
N ASP A 13 17.21 32.16 -8.27
CA ASP A 13 17.47 30.83 -8.83
C ASP A 13 17.88 30.98 -10.31
N PRO A 14 19.01 30.38 -10.76
CA PRO A 14 19.50 30.50 -12.13
C PRO A 14 18.56 29.90 -13.19
N THR A 15 17.59 29.09 -12.79
CA THR A 15 16.65 28.39 -13.67
C THR A 15 15.20 28.88 -13.53
N ARG A 16 14.89 29.70 -12.52
CA ARG A 16 13.51 30.10 -12.20
C ARG A 16 13.39 31.55 -11.73
N CYS A 17 12.35 32.23 -12.19
CA CYS A 17 12.00 33.57 -11.78
C CYS A 17 10.77 33.56 -10.87
N GLY A 18 10.95 33.83 -9.57
CA GLY A 18 9.84 33.89 -8.61
C GLY A 18 8.83 35.03 -8.88
N ALA A 19 9.23 36.10 -9.57
CA ALA A 19 8.37 37.25 -9.80
C ALA A 19 7.34 37.06 -10.93
N CYS A 20 7.75 36.48 -12.06
CA CYS A 20 6.87 36.29 -13.23
C CYS A 20 6.66 34.81 -13.60
N GLY A 21 7.22 33.88 -12.84
CA GLY A 21 7.07 32.45 -13.07
C GLY A 21 7.85 31.88 -14.26
N ALA A 22 8.70 32.68 -14.92
CA ALA A 22 9.50 32.17 -16.03
C ALA A 22 10.48 31.10 -15.55
N TYR A 23 10.65 30.05 -16.34
CA TYR A 23 11.52 28.93 -16.01
C TYR A 23 12.33 28.49 -17.24
N LYS A 24 13.43 27.76 -17.00
CA LYS A 24 14.36 27.32 -18.03
C LYS A 24 14.39 25.80 -18.15
N ILE A 25 14.11 25.27 -19.34
CA ILE A 25 14.28 23.84 -19.65
C ILE A 25 15.50 23.71 -20.57
N GLY A 26 16.55 23.03 -20.09
CA GLY A 26 17.83 22.98 -20.80
C GLY A 26 18.43 24.38 -20.99
N SER A 27 18.57 24.84 -22.23
CA SER A 27 19.07 26.18 -22.57
C SER A 27 17.97 27.21 -22.87
N THR A 28 16.71 26.79 -23.00
CA THR A 28 15.59 27.64 -23.45
C THR A 28 14.75 28.17 -22.29
N TRP A 29 14.42 29.45 -22.35
CA TRP A 29 13.51 30.09 -21.39
C TRP A 29 12.06 29.97 -21.88
N HIS A 30 11.16 29.63 -20.96
CA HIS A 30 9.73 29.50 -21.18
C HIS A 30 8.96 30.50 -20.30
N ARG A 31 7.83 30.98 -20.80
CA ARG A 31 6.97 31.94 -20.12
C ARG A 31 5.81 31.20 -19.47
N ALA A 32 5.61 31.37 -18.17
CA ALA A 32 4.38 30.95 -17.51
C ALA A 32 3.21 31.78 -18.06
N THR A 33 2.19 31.11 -18.59
CA THR A 33 0.97 31.75 -19.08
C THR A 33 0.17 32.28 -17.89
N THR A 34 0.24 33.60 -17.73
CA THR A 34 -0.61 34.51 -16.95
C THR A 34 -0.29 34.72 -15.46
N PRO A 35 0.21 35.91 -15.09
CA PRO A 35 0.14 36.45 -13.73
C PRO A 35 -1.09 37.37 -13.61
N THR A 36 -2.10 36.99 -12.84
CA THR A 36 -3.12 37.96 -12.42
C THR A 36 -2.59 38.68 -11.18
N VAL A 37 -2.18 39.93 -11.38
CA VAL A 37 -1.69 40.83 -10.34
C VAL A 37 -2.77 40.98 -9.26
N GLY A 38 -2.44 40.55 -8.03
CA GLY A 38 -3.27 40.78 -6.85
C GLY A 38 -3.75 39.51 -6.15
N ALA A 39 -2.84 38.65 -5.68
CA ALA A 39 -3.17 37.62 -4.71
C ALA A 39 -2.09 37.53 -3.64
N VAL A 40 -2.54 37.49 -2.40
CA VAL A 40 -1.78 37.30 -1.16
C VAL A 40 -0.84 36.11 -1.30
N MET A 41 0.38 36.25 -0.78
CA MET A 41 1.46 35.27 -0.89
C MET A 41 1.00 33.87 -0.50
N THR A 42 0.80 33.04 -1.51
CA THR A 42 0.76 31.58 -1.39
C THR A 42 2.01 31.05 -2.09
N GLU A 43 2.72 30.15 -1.40
CA GLU A 43 4.11 29.81 -1.69
C GLU A 43 4.32 29.31 -3.12
N THR A 44 5.39 29.79 -3.77
CA THR A 44 5.87 29.34 -5.08
C THR A 44 6.66 28.04 -4.91
N GLY A 45 6.42 27.03 -5.74
CA GLY A 45 7.13 25.76 -5.65
C GLY A 45 6.39 24.57 -6.28
N TRP A 46 7.00 23.40 -6.19
CA TRP A 46 6.42 22.13 -6.64
C TRP A 46 5.33 21.65 -5.69
N ARG A 47 4.19 21.24 -6.24
CA ARG A 47 3.09 20.57 -5.52
C ARG A 47 2.55 19.41 -6.36
N PRO A 48 1.78 18.47 -5.78
CA PRO A 48 1.11 17.43 -6.56
C PRO A 48 0.27 18.04 -7.69
N ASP A 49 0.32 17.45 -8.89
CA ASP A 49 -0.42 17.97 -10.05
C ASP A 49 -1.95 17.85 -9.81
N PRO A 50 -2.71 18.96 -9.79
CA PRO A 50 -4.16 18.92 -9.61
C PRO A 50 -4.90 18.13 -10.70
N THR A 51 -4.30 17.95 -11.87
CA THR A 51 -4.89 17.16 -12.96
C THR A 51 -4.70 15.66 -12.78
N GLY A 52 -3.80 15.23 -11.88
CA GLY A 52 -3.44 13.83 -11.67
C GLY A 52 -2.68 13.17 -12.82
N ARG A 53 -2.24 13.96 -13.82
CA ARG A 53 -1.53 13.45 -15.02
C ARG A 53 -0.03 13.24 -14.78
N HIS A 54 0.53 13.99 -13.83
CA HIS A 54 1.96 14.01 -13.51
C HIS A 54 2.18 13.96 -12.00
N GLU A 55 3.39 13.58 -11.57
CA GLU A 55 3.75 13.53 -10.14
C GLU A 55 3.66 14.92 -9.48
N GLY A 56 4.11 15.96 -10.18
CA GLY A 56 4.08 17.32 -9.66
C GLY A 56 3.89 18.40 -10.72
N ARG A 57 3.28 19.52 -10.31
CA ARG A 57 3.12 20.74 -11.10
C ARG A 57 3.73 21.92 -10.35
N TYR A 58 4.36 22.82 -11.08
CA TYR A 58 4.98 24.01 -10.48
C TYR A 58 3.96 25.14 -10.31
N PHE A 59 3.93 25.76 -9.14
CA PHE A 59 3.02 26.85 -8.80
C PHE A 59 3.77 28.16 -8.61
N VAL A 60 3.18 29.26 -9.09
CA VAL A 60 3.70 30.61 -8.95
C VAL A 60 2.64 31.47 -8.29
N ALA A 61 2.93 32.00 -7.10
CA ALA A 61 1.96 32.74 -6.28
C ALA A 61 0.62 32.01 -6.12
N GLY A 62 0.67 30.68 -5.93
CA GLY A 62 -0.50 29.81 -5.78
C GLY A 62 -1.23 29.44 -7.07
N GLN A 63 -0.81 29.94 -8.23
CA GLN A 63 -1.40 29.58 -9.52
C GLN A 63 -0.61 28.45 -10.19
N PRO A 64 -1.27 27.38 -10.68
CA PRO A 64 -0.59 26.29 -11.38
C PRO A 64 -0.06 26.77 -12.73
N THR A 65 1.14 26.32 -13.10
CA THR A 65 1.75 26.58 -14.41
C THR A 65 1.68 25.36 -15.32
N ASP A 66 2.12 25.52 -16.56
CA ASP A 66 2.23 24.43 -17.55
C ASP A 66 3.42 23.48 -17.30
N LEU A 67 4.29 23.81 -16.35
CA LEU A 67 5.46 23.03 -16.01
C LEU A 67 5.12 21.87 -15.06
N ILE A 68 5.48 20.66 -15.48
CA ILE A 68 5.26 19.42 -14.74
C ILE A 68 6.58 18.68 -14.49
N ARG A 69 6.53 17.73 -13.55
CA ARG A 69 7.63 16.83 -13.23
C ARG A 69 7.12 15.41 -13.01
N ASP A 70 7.84 14.45 -13.56
CA ASP A 70 7.73 13.02 -13.27
C ASP A 70 9.12 12.51 -12.83
N GLY A 71 9.28 12.18 -11.55
CA GLY A 71 10.57 11.88 -10.93
C GLY A 71 11.55 13.05 -11.04
N ASN A 72 12.61 12.88 -11.84
CA ASN A 72 13.63 13.90 -12.11
C ASN A 72 13.48 14.58 -13.48
N ALA A 73 12.48 14.20 -14.28
CA ALA A 73 12.25 14.77 -15.59
C ALA A 73 11.23 15.92 -15.50
N GLU A 74 11.62 17.10 -15.99
CA GLU A 74 10.73 18.27 -16.11
C GLU A 74 10.30 18.46 -17.57
N ALA A 75 9.02 18.73 -17.79
CA ALA A 75 8.45 18.95 -19.12
C ALA A 75 7.27 19.92 -19.07
N VAL A 76 6.74 20.28 -20.25
CA VAL A 76 5.57 21.16 -20.39
C VAL A 76 4.35 20.34 -20.78
N ASP A 77 3.25 20.52 -20.07
CA ASP A 77 1.96 19.83 -20.31
C ASP A 77 0.88 20.83 -20.74
N ALA A 78 0.82 21.09 -22.05
CA ALA A 78 -0.18 21.97 -22.64
C ALA A 78 -1.62 21.45 -22.46
N LEU A 79 -1.81 20.11 -22.40
CA LEU A 79 -3.14 19.51 -22.25
C LEU A 79 -3.66 19.69 -20.82
N GLY A 80 -2.83 19.45 -19.80
CA GLY A 80 -3.20 19.72 -18.42
C GLY A 80 -3.44 21.21 -18.14
N GLN A 81 -2.69 22.12 -18.80
CA GLN A 81 -2.97 23.55 -18.69
C GLN A 81 -4.37 23.90 -19.21
N HIS A 82 -4.76 23.38 -20.39
CA HIS A 82 -6.11 23.58 -20.91
C HIS A 82 -7.19 23.03 -19.97
N GLN A 83 -6.93 21.91 -19.28
CA GLN A 83 -7.85 21.34 -18.30
C GLN A 83 -7.99 22.22 -17.06
N LEU A 84 -6.91 22.84 -16.60
CA LEU A 84 -6.91 23.79 -15.48
C LEU A 84 -7.68 25.07 -15.82
N ASP A 85 -7.50 25.58 -17.05
CA ASP A 85 -8.21 26.76 -17.54
C ASP A 85 -9.74 26.49 -17.64
N GLN A 86 -10.13 25.27 -18.03
CA GLN A 86 -11.54 24.86 -18.16
C GLN A 86 -12.22 24.56 -16.82
N SER A 87 -11.46 24.08 -15.82
CA SER A 87 -11.99 23.69 -14.51
C SER A 87 -12.21 24.84 -13.54
N GLY A 88 -11.97 26.09 -13.97
CA GLY A 88 -12.41 27.27 -13.23
C GLY A 88 -11.74 27.43 -11.86
N ALA A 89 -10.48 27.02 -11.71
CA ALA A 89 -9.63 27.38 -10.57
C ALA A 89 -9.23 28.88 -10.57
N VAL A 90 -10.05 29.74 -11.17
CA VAL A 90 -9.97 31.19 -11.15
C VAL A 90 -11.32 31.68 -10.63
N GLY A 91 -11.35 32.12 -9.38
CA GLY A 91 -12.49 32.86 -8.85
C GLY A 91 -12.72 34.10 -9.72
N VAL A 92 -13.84 34.15 -10.43
CA VAL A 92 -14.29 35.36 -11.12
C VAL A 92 -15.64 35.75 -10.53
N SER A 93 -15.59 36.58 -9.50
CA SER A 93 -16.69 37.51 -9.22
C SER A 93 -16.72 38.54 -10.35
N GLN A 94 -17.68 38.43 -11.26
CA GLN A 94 -17.99 39.53 -12.16
C GLN A 94 -18.82 40.56 -11.39
N SER A 95 -18.15 41.50 -10.72
CA SER A 95 -18.77 42.77 -10.33
C SER A 95 -18.51 43.80 -11.41
N ALA A 96 -19.48 43.98 -12.30
CA ALA A 96 -19.53 45.15 -13.18
C ALA A 96 -19.74 46.40 -12.31
N VAL A 97 -18.72 47.24 -12.23
CA VAL A 97 -18.77 48.56 -11.61
C VAL A 97 -19.54 49.50 -12.55
N SER A 98 -20.79 49.77 -12.24
CA SER A 98 -21.53 50.93 -12.77
C SER A 98 -21.66 51.99 -11.68
N ARG A 99 -21.04 53.14 -11.94
CA ARG A 99 -21.07 54.36 -11.11
C ARG A 99 -22.49 54.97 -11.15
N PRO A 100 -23.00 55.57 -10.05
CA PRO A 100 -24.40 55.99 -9.97
C PRO A 100 -24.60 57.42 -10.52
N PRO A 101 -25.82 57.77 -10.96
CA PRO A 101 -26.30 59.13 -10.81
C PRO A 101 -27.10 59.28 -9.52
N ARG A 102 -26.94 60.45 -8.91
CA ARG A 102 -27.73 61.00 -7.80
C ARG A 102 -29.23 60.90 -8.11
N SER A 103 -30.04 60.56 -7.11
CA SER A 103 -30.99 61.49 -6.49
C SER A 103 -32.02 60.75 -5.60
N GLY A 104 -32.52 61.45 -4.57
CA GLY A 104 -33.93 61.34 -4.22
C GLY A 104 -34.32 60.43 -3.05
N ARG A 105 -34.22 60.99 -1.85
CA ARG A 105 -35.05 60.70 -0.65
C ARG A 105 -36.33 59.89 -0.94
N ARG A 106 -36.42 58.69 -0.35
CA ARG A 106 -37.46 58.24 0.62
C ARG A 106 -37.50 56.71 0.66
N ARG A 107 -37.88 56.20 1.84
CA ARG A 107 -38.29 54.81 2.15
C ARG A 107 -37.17 53.89 2.65
N LEU A 108 -36.58 54.32 3.76
CA LEU A 108 -36.37 53.45 4.94
C LEU A 108 -37.66 52.64 5.16
N TRP A 109 -37.59 51.33 5.41
CA TRP A 109 -38.61 50.39 5.91
C TRP A 109 -38.74 49.03 5.16
N TRP A 110 -38.12 48.83 3.98
CA TRP A 110 -38.14 47.51 3.31
C TRP A 110 -36.80 46.76 3.26
N ALA A 111 -35.72 47.34 3.81
CA ALA A 111 -34.37 46.76 3.69
C ALA A 111 -34.02 45.68 4.73
N LEU A 112 -34.79 45.52 5.81
CA LEU A 112 -34.47 44.55 6.87
C LEU A 112 -35.04 43.13 6.61
N ALA A 113 -36.11 43.00 5.82
CA ALA A 113 -36.70 41.69 5.54
C ALA A 113 -35.92 40.89 4.47
N GLY A 114 -35.34 41.58 3.47
CA GLY A 114 -34.60 40.92 2.38
C GLY A 114 -33.27 40.31 2.82
N VAL A 115 -32.58 40.94 3.77
CA VAL A 115 -31.24 40.51 4.23
C VAL A 115 -31.31 39.23 5.06
N VAL A 116 -32.36 39.05 5.87
CA VAL A 116 -32.54 37.83 6.68
C VAL A 116 -32.91 36.62 5.82
N VAL A 117 -33.74 36.80 4.79
CA VAL A 117 -34.11 35.72 3.85
C VAL A 117 -32.90 35.28 3.01
N LEU A 118 -32.07 36.21 2.56
CA LEU A 118 -30.86 35.90 1.79
C LEU A 118 -29.80 35.18 2.64
N LEU A 119 -29.56 35.61 3.88
CA LEU A 119 -28.64 34.92 4.79
C LEU A 119 -29.17 33.54 5.20
N GLY A 120 -30.49 33.39 5.38
CA GLY A 120 -31.11 32.09 5.64
C GLY A 120 -30.97 31.12 4.46
N LEU A 121 -31.14 31.59 3.23
CA LEU A 121 -30.99 30.77 2.02
C LEU A 121 -29.52 30.40 1.74
N VAL A 122 -28.58 31.33 1.94
CA VAL A 122 -27.14 31.05 1.80
C VAL A 122 -26.69 30.07 2.89
N GLY A 123 -27.09 30.27 4.15
CA GLY A 123 -26.81 29.34 5.25
C GLY A 123 -27.38 27.94 4.99
N ALA A 124 -28.63 27.85 4.53
CA ALA A 124 -29.25 26.58 4.17
C ALA A 124 -28.53 25.89 2.99
N SER A 125 -28.09 26.65 1.98
CA SER A 125 -27.37 26.08 0.82
C SER A 125 -25.99 25.52 1.18
N VAL A 126 -25.26 26.17 2.08
CA VAL A 126 -23.96 25.69 2.59
C VAL A 126 -24.13 24.46 3.48
N VAL A 127 -25.15 24.46 4.35
CA VAL A 127 -25.47 23.28 5.17
C VAL A 127 -25.91 22.11 4.29
N VAL A 128 -26.76 22.34 3.29
CA VAL A 128 -27.22 21.30 2.35
C VAL A 128 -26.06 20.76 1.51
N THR A 129 -25.16 21.60 1.00
CA THR A 129 -23.99 21.12 0.23
C THR A 129 -23.00 20.35 1.10
N LEU A 130 -22.76 20.79 2.34
CA LEU A 130 -21.95 20.03 3.30
C LEU A 130 -22.63 18.72 3.73
N PHE A 131 -23.96 18.67 3.84
CA PHE A 131 -24.70 17.44 4.14
C PHE A 131 -24.71 16.48 2.94
N VAL A 132 -24.93 17.00 1.73
CA VAL A 132 -25.01 16.20 0.49
C VAL A 132 -23.65 15.63 0.08
N ASN A 133 -22.54 16.31 0.39
CA ASN A 133 -21.19 15.80 0.14
C ASN A 133 -20.62 14.94 1.28
N ARG A 134 -21.27 14.87 2.44
CA ARG A 134 -20.78 14.06 3.58
C ARG A 134 -20.92 12.55 3.37
N ASP A 135 -21.81 12.12 2.46
CA ASP A 135 -22.21 10.72 2.31
C ASP A 135 -21.66 10.00 1.06
N ARG A 136 -20.71 10.59 0.33
CA ARG A 136 -20.02 9.89 -0.77
C ARG A 136 -18.69 9.30 -0.32
N GLU A 137 -18.71 8.48 0.71
CA GLU A 137 -17.58 7.57 0.96
C GLU A 137 -17.43 6.65 -0.25
N SER A 138 -16.25 6.68 -0.86
CA SER A 138 -15.94 5.78 -1.97
C SER A 138 -15.88 4.33 -1.49
N VAL A 139 -16.01 3.38 -2.41
CA VAL A 139 -15.82 1.94 -2.08
C VAL A 139 -14.42 1.72 -1.49
N ASP A 140 -13.42 2.42 -2.01
CA ASP A 140 -12.04 2.40 -1.53
C ASP A 140 -11.96 2.86 -0.06
N ASP A 141 -12.65 3.94 0.32
CA ASP A 141 -12.67 4.44 1.71
C ASP A 141 -13.29 3.41 2.67
N LYS A 142 -14.40 2.79 2.26
CA LYS A 142 -15.09 1.76 3.05
C LYS A 142 -14.24 0.50 3.22
N TYR A 143 -13.56 0.09 2.16
CA TYR A 143 -12.61 -1.03 2.17
C TYR A 143 -11.45 -0.75 3.14
N LEU A 144 -10.80 0.42 3.04
CA LEU A 144 -9.72 0.79 3.95
C LEU A 144 -10.20 0.90 5.40
N ALA A 145 -11.38 1.44 5.63
CA ALA A 145 -12.00 1.48 6.97
C ALA A 145 -12.30 0.08 7.51
N ALA A 146 -12.65 -0.89 6.66
CA ALA A 146 -12.83 -2.27 7.05
C ALA A 146 -11.52 -2.96 7.43
N LEU A 147 -10.46 -2.78 6.62
CA LEU A 147 -9.13 -3.29 6.95
C LEU A 147 -8.63 -2.76 8.31
N ARG A 148 -8.83 -1.48 8.59
CA ARG A 148 -8.49 -0.86 9.88
C ARG A 148 -9.24 -1.49 11.04
N ARG A 149 -10.56 -1.70 10.91
CA ARG A 149 -11.39 -2.33 11.94
C ARG A 149 -11.02 -3.79 12.21
N SER A 150 -10.60 -4.51 11.19
CA SER A 150 -10.19 -5.92 11.30
C SER A 150 -8.73 -6.11 11.71
N GLY A 151 -7.96 -5.02 11.92
CA GLY A 151 -6.54 -5.10 12.30
C GLY A 151 -5.62 -5.56 11.16
N LEU A 152 -6.09 -5.56 9.91
CA LEU A 152 -5.41 -6.14 8.75
C LEU A 152 -4.55 -5.13 7.97
N THR A 153 -4.40 -3.92 8.50
CA THR A 153 -3.59 -2.87 7.85
C THR A 153 -2.10 -3.17 7.83
N GLY A 154 -1.60 -3.98 8.76
CA GLY A 154 -0.19 -4.36 8.84
C GLY A 154 0.32 -5.17 7.64
N GLU A 155 -0.58 -5.76 6.85
CA GLU A 155 -0.26 -6.53 5.65
C GLU A 155 0.17 -5.65 4.46
N PHE A 156 0.01 -4.33 4.57
CA PHE A 156 0.25 -3.40 3.47
C PHE A 156 1.17 -2.25 3.87
N ASN A 157 2.11 -1.93 2.98
CA ASN A 157 3.02 -0.79 3.19
C ASN A 157 2.34 0.58 2.99
N SER A 158 1.16 0.61 2.35
CA SER A 158 0.38 1.84 2.12
C SER A 158 -1.08 1.52 1.76
N ASP A 159 -1.96 2.51 1.96
CA ASP A 159 -3.38 2.43 1.55
C ASP A 159 -3.53 2.19 0.03
N ALA A 160 -2.66 2.80 -0.79
CA ALA A 160 -2.67 2.60 -2.24
C ALA A 160 -2.34 1.14 -2.62
N ASN A 161 -1.39 0.51 -1.93
CA ASN A 161 -1.07 -0.90 -2.15
C ASN A 161 -2.22 -1.81 -1.72
N ALA A 162 -2.90 -1.49 -0.60
CA ALA A 162 -4.09 -2.22 -0.17
C ALA A 162 -5.19 -2.17 -1.22
N ILE A 163 -5.52 -0.98 -1.72
CA ILE A 163 -6.54 -0.80 -2.78
C ILE A 163 -6.13 -1.55 -4.05
N ALA A 164 -4.88 -1.43 -4.49
CA ALA A 164 -4.39 -2.09 -5.70
C ALA A 164 -4.49 -3.61 -5.60
N ARG A 165 -4.06 -4.20 -4.46
CA ARG A 165 -4.21 -5.63 -4.19
C ARG A 165 -5.68 -6.04 -4.12
N GLY A 166 -6.52 -5.30 -3.41
CA GLY A 166 -7.94 -5.62 -3.32
C GLY A 166 -8.66 -5.64 -4.67
N LYS A 167 -8.38 -4.66 -5.54
CA LYS A 167 -8.88 -4.62 -6.92
C LYS A 167 -8.28 -5.72 -7.79
N GLN A 168 -7.05 -6.15 -7.53
CA GLN A 168 -6.42 -7.26 -8.24
C GLN A 168 -7.07 -8.61 -7.90
N VAL A 169 -7.33 -8.89 -6.61
CA VAL A 169 -8.05 -10.10 -6.16
C VAL A 169 -9.36 -10.23 -6.93
N CYS A 170 -10.10 -9.13 -7.00
CA CYS A 170 -11.39 -9.13 -7.68
C CYS A 170 -11.29 -9.44 -9.18
N ARG A 171 -10.32 -8.85 -9.87
CA ARG A 171 -10.05 -9.17 -11.29
C ARG A 171 -9.70 -10.65 -11.47
N GLN A 172 -8.85 -11.20 -10.60
CA GLN A 172 -8.47 -12.61 -10.66
C GLN A 172 -9.67 -13.55 -10.51
N LEU A 173 -10.62 -13.23 -9.63
CA LEU A 173 -11.85 -14.02 -9.49
C LEU A 173 -12.75 -13.93 -10.72
N GLN A 174 -12.88 -12.73 -11.30
CA GLN A 174 -13.63 -12.53 -12.55
C GLN A 174 -13.01 -13.28 -13.74
N ASP A 175 -11.69 -13.43 -13.75
CA ASP A 175 -10.94 -14.19 -14.75
C ASP A 175 -11.00 -15.72 -14.53
N GLY A 176 -11.75 -16.20 -13.53
CA GLY A 176 -11.93 -17.62 -13.24
C GLY A 176 -10.87 -18.22 -12.33
N GLY A 177 -10.17 -17.40 -11.54
CA GLY A 177 -9.26 -17.86 -10.50
C GLY A 177 -9.98 -18.62 -9.37
N GLU A 178 -9.20 -19.26 -8.50
CA GLU A 178 -9.72 -19.97 -7.34
C GLU A 178 -10.40 -18.99 -6.37
N GLN A 179 -11.59 -19.36 -5.87
CA GLN A 179 -12.35 -18.55 -4.91
C GLN A 179 -11.82 -18.76 -3.48
N GLN A 180 -10.52 -18.53 -3.30
CA GLN A 180 -9.87 -18.65 -2.00
C GLN A 180 -8.76 -17.61 -1.83
N GLY A 181 -8.41 -17.30 -0.59
CA GLY A 181 -7.31 -16.40 -0.29
C GLY A 181 -7.19 -16.06 1.19
N MET A 182 -6.32 -15.10 1.49
CA MET A 182 -6.05 -14.70 2.88
C MET A 182 -7.23 -13.93 3.48
N PRO A 183 -7.32 -13.77 4.81
CA PRO A 183 -8.35 -12.95 5.45
C PRO A 183 -8.45 -11.52 4.89
N VAL A 184 -7.33 -10.93 4.45
CA VAL A 184 -7.31 -9.61 3.79
C VAL A 184 -8.00 -9.60 2.43
N ASP A 185 -7.91 -10.71 1.71
CA ASP A 185 -8.49 -10.86 0.39
C ASP A 185 -10.02 -11.04 0.52
N GLN A 186 -10.50 -11.71 1.58
CA GLN A 186 -11.95 -11.80 1.87
C GLN A 186 -12.58 -10.42 2.08
N VAL A 187 -11.88 -9.50 2.76
CA VAL A 187 -12.37 -8.12 2.92
C VAL A 187 -12.43 -7.45 1.55
N ALA A 188 -11.42 -7.63 0.69
CA ALA A 188 -11.46 -7.05 -0.65
C ALA A 188 -12.66 -7.57 -1.47
N VAL A 189 -12.93 -8.87 -1.43
CA VAL A 189 -14.06 -9.48 -2.12
C VAL A 189 -15.40 -8.88 -1.65
N GLN A 190 -15.59 -8.71 -0.35
CA GLN A 190 -16.83 -8.11 0.20
C GLN A 190 -17.14 -6.71 -0.35
N TYR A 191 -16.12 -5.90 -0.66
CA TYR A 191 -16.33 -4.51 -1.10
C TYR A 191 -16.21 -4.33 -2.63
N TYR A 192 -15.30 -5.05 -3.29
CA TYR A 192 -15.04 -4.85 -4.73
C TYR A 192 -15.81 -5.81 -5.65
N CYS A 193 -16.12 -7.02 -5.21
CA CYS A 193 -16.96 -7.98 -5.94
C CYS A 193 -17.74 -8.88 -4.99
N PRO A 194 -18.81 -8.33 -4.38
CA PRO A 194 -19.62 -9.03 -3.40
C PRO A 194 -20.24 -10.33 -3.95
N GLU A 195 -20.36 -10.49 -5.26
CA GLU A 195 -20.85 -11.71 -5.92
C GLU A 195 -20.03 -12.96 -5.58
N PHE A 196 -18.74 -12.83 -5.25
CA PHE A 196 -17.89 -13.96 -4.83
C PHE A 196 -17.82 -14.12 -3.31
N SER A 197 -18.41 -13.21 -2.52
CA SER A 197 -18.17 -13.15 -1.08
C SER A 197 -18.72 -14.35 -0.30
N GLU A 198 -19.84 -14.93 -0.72
CA GLU A 198 -20.48 -16.06 -0.05
C GLU A 198 -19.71 -17.37 -0.25
N GLY A 199 -19.07 -17.53 -1.42
CA GLY A 199 -18.30 -18.73 -1.80
C GLY A 199 -16.80 -18.63 -1.53
N PHE A 200 -16.31 -17.49 -1.04
CA PHE A 200 -14.88 -17.26 -0.85
C PHE A 200 -14.33 -18.01 0.36
N HIS A 201 -13.45 -18.97 0.13
CA HIS A 201 -12.77 -19.74 1.17
C HIS A 201 -11.58 -18.97 1.76
N VAL A 202 -11.62 -18.72 3.06
CA VAL A 202 -10.51 -18.06 3.75
C VAL A 202 -9.49 -19.09 4.16
N LEU A 203 -8.28 -18.97 3.60
CA LEU A 203 -7.17 -19.87 3.87
C LEU A 203 -6.74 -19.77 5.32
N GLU A 204 -6.63 -20.91 5.98
CA GLU A 204 -6.15 -21.02 7.35
C GLU A 204 -4.62 -21.03 7.37
N THR A 205 -4.01 -20.31 8.32
CA THR A 205 -2.57 -20.41 8.60
C THR A 205 -2.38 -21.05 9.96
N ILE A 206 -1.53 -22.07 10.03
CA ILE A 206 -1.26 -22.81 11.27
C ILE A 206 0.24 -22.87 11.54
N THR A 207 0.59 -22.89 12.83
CA THR A 207 1.94 -23.28 13.27
C THR A 207 1.98 -24.80 13.43
N VAL A 208 2.73 -25.48 12.56
CA VAL A 208 2.94 -26.92 12.61
C VAL A 208 4.12 -27.21 13.52
N THR A 209 3.91 -28.07 14.51
CA THR A 209 5.00 -28.61 15.32
C THR A 209 5.46 -29.96 14.76
N GLY A 210 6.76 -30.21 14.85
CA GLY A 210 7.32 -31.45 14.38
C GLY A 210 8.54 -31.92 15.17
N SER A 211 8.90 -33.16 14.94
CA SER A 211 10.09 -33.78 15.52
C SER A 211 10.81 -34.66 14.51
N PHE A 212 12.13 -34.61 14.54
CA PHE A 212 13.00 -35.50 13.79
C PHE A 212 13.80 -36.33 14.80
N THR A 213 13.65 -37.64 14.77
CA THR A 213 14.32 -38.56 15.71
C THR A 213 15.36 -39.38 14.98
N LEU A 214 16.62 -39.22 15.38
CA LEU A 214 17.66 -40.20 15.10
C LEU A 214 17.49 -41.38 16.05
N ARG A 215 17.54 -42.60 15.54
CA ARG A 215 17.50 -43.84 16.33
C ARG A 215 18.74 -44.68 16.02
N ASP A 216 19.34 -45.23 17.06
CA ASP A 216 20.43 -46.20 16.95
C ASP A 216 20.10 -47.38 17.87
N GLU A 217 19.69 -48.51 17.27
CA GLU A 217 19.26 -49.69 18.04
C GLU A 217 20.42 -50.44 18.68
N SER A 218 21.66 -50.24 18.20
CA SER A 218 22.85 -50.96 18.68
C SER A 218 24.07 -50.03 18.70
N PRO A 219 24.10 -49.04 19.62
CA PRO A 219 25.12 -48.01 19.62
C PRO A 219 26.52 -48.57 19.80
N ASN A 220 27.40 -48.30 18.85
CA ASN A 220 28.81 -48.67 18.96
C ASN A 220 29.50 -47.76 20.01
N VAL A 221 30.16 -48.36 20.99
CA VAL A 221 30.82 -47.64 22.09
C VAL A 221 32.00 -46.78 21.60
N TYR A 222 32.68 -47.19 20.53
CA TYR A 222 33.86 -46.52 20.00
C TYR A 222 33.54 -45.50 18.91
N VAL A 223 32.47 -45.74 18.13
CA VAL A 223 32.03 -44.87 17.02
C VAL A 223 30.52 -44.66 17.07
N PRO A 224 30.00 -43.93 18.07
CA PRO A 224 28.56 -43.77 18.23
C PRO A 224 27.97 -42.92 17.11
N ALA A 225 26.79 -43.32 16.62
CA ALA A 225 26.03 -42.57 15.63
C ALA A 225 25.39 -41.31 16.22
N ILE A 226 25.23 -41.28 17.55
CA ILE A 226 24.66 -40.18 18.33
C ILE A 226 25.66 -39.77 19.41
N THR A 227 26.08 -38.51 19.40
CA THR A 227 26.89 -37.92 20.49
C THR A 227 25.97 -37.34 21.54
N VAL A 228 26.30 -37.54 22.83
CA VAL A 228 25.47 -37.09 23.96
C VAL A 228 26.30 -36.22 24.89
N SER A 229 25.74 -35.08 25.30
CA SER A 229 26.33 -34.16 26.27
C SER A 229 25.27 -33.77 27.31
N GLY A 230 25.26 -34.45 28.46
CA GLY A 230 24.18 -34.28 29.44
C GLY A 230 22.86 -34.82 28.88
N SER A 231 21.83 -33.97 28.80
CA SER A 231 20.54 -34.30 28.17
C SER A 231 20.47 -33.93 26.69
N SER A 232 21.47 -33.23 26.16
CA SER A 232 21.52 -32.87 24.74
C SER A 232 22.21 -33.97 23.93
N CYS A 233 21.83 -34.06 22.67
CA CYS A 233 22.42 -35.01 21.74
C CYS A 233 22.50 -34.43 20.32
N SER A 234 23.38 -35.00 19.51
CA SER A 234 23.58 -34.62 18.11
C SER A 234 23.96 -35.82 17.27
N GLY A 235 23.74 -35.75 15.96
CA GLY A 235 24.22 -36.77 15.04
C GLY A 235 25.75 -36.79 14.96
N SER A 236 26.32 -37.97 14.72
CA SER A 236 27.75 -38.19 14.56
C SER A 236 28.02 -39.27 13.51
N GLY A 237 29.26 -39.38 13.06
CA GLY A 237 29.65 -40.29 11.98
C GLY A 237 28.77 -40.13 10.74
N GLY A 238 28.03 -41.18 10.40
CA GLY A 238 27.10 -41.22 9.26
C GLY A 238 25.90 -40.26 9.36
N TYR A 239 25.62 -39.69 10.53
CA TYR A 239 24.55 -38.70 10.77
C TYR A 239 25.10 -37.33 11.20
N SER A 240 26.38 -37.06 10.98
CA SER A 240 27.03 -35.79 11.35
C SER A 240 26.43 -34.55 10.69
N ASP A 241 25.55 -34.70 9.70
CA ASP A 241 24.76 -33.65 9.06
C ASP A 241 23.47 -33.28 9.81
N ILE A 242 23.11 -34.04 10.85
CA ILE A 242 21.88 -33.86 11.64
C ILE A 242 22.22 -33.30 13.01
N ASN A 243 22.07 -31.98 13.15
CA ASN A 243 22.41 -31.23 14.35
C ASN A 243 21.38 -30.12 14.60
N PRO A 244 21.42 -29.45 15.76
CA PRO A 244 20.72 -28.18 15.92
C PRO A 244 21.18 -27.20 14.82
N GLY A 245 20.23 -26.55 14.16
CA GLY A 245 20.47 -25.70 13.01
C GLY A 245 20.42 -26.40 11.65
N THR A 246 20.25 -27.72 11.58
CA THR A 246 19.95 -28.38 10.29
C THR A 246 18.63 -27.86 9.74
N GLN A 247 18.64 -27.45 8.48
CA GLN A 247 17.48 -26.84 7.83
C GLN A 247 16.34 -27.85 7.63
N VAL A 248 15.12 -27.41 7.90
CA VAL A 248 13.88 -28.08 7.54
C VAL A 248 13.21 -27.24 6.46
N THR A 249 12.92 -27.82 5.31
CA THR A 249 12.31 -27.12 4.18
C THR A 249 10.96 -27.73 3.87
N VAL A 250 9.95 -26.87 3.71
CA VAL A 250 8.59 -27.26 3.31
C VAL A 250 8.31 -26.68 1.93
N LYS A 251 7.90 -27.55 1.00
CA LYS A 251 7.59 -27.17 -0.38
C LYS A 251 6.18 -27.57 -0.78
N ASN A 252 5.65 -26.93 -1.82
CA ASN A 252 4.46 -27.45 -2.51
C ASN A 252 4.81 -28.53 -3.54
N SER A 253 3.80 -29.05 -4.25
CA SER A 253 3.94 -30.03 -5.33
C SER A 253 4.72 -29.51 -6.55
N LYS A 254 4.80 -28.19 -6.73
CA LYS A 254 5.54 -27.52 -7.82
C LYS A 254 7.02 -27.33 -7.47
N GLY A 255 7.39 -27.53 -6.21
CA GLY A 255 8.74 -27.33 -5.69
C GLY A 255 9.01 -25.94 -5.13
N ASP A 256 7.98 -25.07 -5.05
CA ASP A 256 8.10 -23.76 -4.42
C ASP A 256 8.30 -23.92 -2.92
N ILE A 257 9.24 -23.18 -2.35
CA ILE A 257 9.50 -23.20 -0.91
C ILE A 257 8.44 -22.35 -0.22
N LEU A 258 7.62 -23.00 0.60
CA LEU A 258 6.55 -22.37 1.38
C LEU A 258 7.07 -21.90 2.75
N ALA A 259 7.93 -22.69 3.38
CA ALA A 259 8.49 -22.38 4.68
C ALA A 259 9.90 -22.98 4.85
N THR A 260 10.69 -22.32 5.69
CA THR A 260 11.99 -22.80 6.14
C THR A 260 12.07 -22.71 7.66
N ALA A 261 12.47 -23.80 8.30
CA ALA A 261 12.71 -23.88 9.72
C ALA A 261 14.05 -24.56 9.99
N PHE A 262 14.37 -24.74 11.27
CA PHE A 262 15.62 -25.37 11.70
C PHE A 262 15.36 -26.32 12.85
N LEU A 263 16.08 -27.44 12.84
CA LEU A 263 16.12 -28.35 13.98
C LEU A 263 16.61 -27.59 15.21
N GLN A 264 15.87 -27.70 16.31
CA GLN A 264 16.26 -27.13 17.60
C GLN A 264 17.23 -28.07 18.34
N ALA A 265 17.60 -27.73 19.57
CA ALA A 265 18.48 -28.55 20.40
C ALA A 265 17.93 -29.99 20.54
N GLY A 266 18.74 -30.96 20.13
CA GLY A 266 18.42 -32.38 20.22
C GLY A 266 18.39 -32.85 21.67
N GLN A 267 17.41 -33.69 22.00
CA GLN A 267 17.18 -34.21 23.35
C GLN A 267 17.09 -35.73 23.31
N GLY A 268 17.77 -36.39 24.25
CA GLY A 268 17.76 -37.84 24.32
C GLY A 268 19.08 -38.42 24.85
N GLY A 269 19.49 -39.53 24.26
CA GLY A 269 20.69 -40.27 24.66
C GLY A 269 21.27 -41.07 23.50
N ARG A 270 22.08 -42.08 23.82
CA ARG A 270 22.83 -42.83 22.80
C ARG A 270 21.98 -43.68 21.85
N PHE A 271 20.72 -43.96 22.22
CA PHE A 271 19.81 -44.80 21.44
C PHE A 271 18.80 -44.00 20.62
N TRP A 272 18.47 -42.79 21.05
CA TRP A 272 17.58 -41.89 20.34
C TRP A 272 17.97 -40.44 20.59
N CYS A 273 17.87 -39.62 19.55
CA CYS A 273 18.06 -38.18 19.65
C CYS A 273 16.97 -37.46 18.87
N THR A 274 16.10 -36.76 19.59
CA THR A 274 14.93 -36.10 19.01
C THR A 274 15.17 -34.59 18.93
N PHE A 275 15.04 -34.04 17.74
CA PHE A 275 15.16 -32.63 17.43
C PHE A 275 13.77 -32.06 17.15
N PRO A 276 13.23 -31.18 18.01
CA PRO A 276 11.98 -30.50 17.72
C PRO A 276 12.19 -29.42 16.65
N PHE A 277 11.14 -29.10 15.92
CA PHE A 277 11.09 -27.94 15.02
C PHE A 277 9.64 -27.47 14.86
N SER A 278 9.46 -26.27 14.33
CA SER A 278 8.14 -25.74 13.98
C SER A 278 8.24 -24.80 12.80
N PHE A 279 7.18 -24.71 12.00
CA PHE A 279 7.07 -23.78 10.89
C PHE A 279 5.61 -23.34 10.73
N GLU A 280 5.39 -22.21 10.06
CA GLU A 280 4.05 -21.75 9.70
C GLU A 280 3.77 -22.10 8.24
N ILE A 281 2.58 -22.63 7.98
CA ILE A 281 2.08 -22.88 6.62
C ILE A 281 0.64 -22.43 6.51
N THR A 282 0.28 -22.01 5.31
CA THR A 282 -1.06 -21.60 4.92
C THR A 282 -1.68 -22.69 4.07
N GLU A 283 -2.98 -22.91 4.22
CA GLU A 283 -3.79 -23.77 3.35
C GLU A 283 -3.72 -23.31 1.88
N GLY A 284 -4.10 -24.18 0.95
CA GLY A 284 -4.27 -23.83 -0.47
C GLY A 284 -3.36 -24.62 -1.41
N GLU A 285 -2.37 -25.32 -0.87
CA GLU A 285 -1.50 -26.21 -1.65
C GLU A 285 -2.03 -27.65 -1.69
N ASP A 286 -1.89 -28.31 -2.85
CA ASP A 286 -2.29 -29.72 -3.03
C ASP A 286 -1.59 -30.66 -2.04
N ARG A 287 -0.29 -30.41 -1.78
CA ARG A 287 0.60 -31.23 -0.95
C ARG A 287 1.69 -30.37 -0.32
N TYR A 288 2.08 -30.74 0.89
CA TYR A 288 3.20 -30.14 1.62
C TYR A 288 4.31 -31.18 1.76
N VAL A 289 5.46 -30.90 1.19
CA VAL A 289 6.62 -31.79 1.16
C VAL A 289 7.64 -31.28 2.17
N VAL A 290 7.81 -32.02 3.27
CA VAL A 290 8.73 -31.69 4.36
C VAL A 290 10.03 -32.48 4.16
N SER A 291 11.16 -31.78 4.26
CA SER A 291 12.50 -32.34 4.13
C SER A 291 13.40 -31.84 5.24
N VAL A 292 14.30 -32.69 5.74
CA VAL A 292 15.27 -32.33 6.78
C VAL A 292 16.68 -32.51 6.22
N GLY A 293 17.39 -31.40 6.05
CA GLY A 293 18.70 -31.36 5.40
C GLY A 293 18.65 -32.00 4.02
N ARG A 294 19.32 -33.15 3.88
CA ARG A 294 19.34 -33.96 2.64
C ARG A 294 18.72 -35.35 2.83
N ARG A 295 17.99 -35.58 3.93
CA ARG A 295 17.54 -36.92 4.37
C ARG A 295 16.14 -37.30 3.89
N GLY A 296 15.90 -37.10 2.60
CA GLY A 296 14.64 -37.46 1.95
C GLY A 296 13.51 -36.46 2.19
N GLU A 297 12.37 -36.75 1.57
CA GLU A 297 11.20 -35.89 1.54
C GLU A 297 9.96 -36.70 1.92
N MET A 298 9.08 -36.12 2.75
CA MET A 298 7.83 -36.73 3.19
C MET A 298 6.67 -35.80 2.85
N SER A 299 5.58 -36.36 2.34
CA SER A 299 4.49 -35.58 1.77
C SER A 299 3.21 -35.69 2.61
N TYR A 300 2.62 -34.56 2.96
CA TYR A 300 1.47 -34.41 3.85
C TYR A 300 0.35 -33.61 3.18
N SER A 301 -0.90 -33.82 3.63
CA SER A 301 -1.99 -32.86 3.37
C SER A 301 -2.00 -31.77 4.46
N PHE A 302 -2.67 -30.64 4.20
CA PHE A 302 -2.88 -29.61 5.22
C PHE A 302 -3.58 -30.16 6.47
N ALA A 303 -4.60 -31.01 6.27
CA ALA A 303 -5.33 -31.65 7.35
C ALA A 303 -4.44 -32.57 8.21
N ASP A 304 -3.53 -33.32 7.59
CA ASP A 304 -2.58 -34.17 8.32
C ASP A 304 -1.65 -33.33 9.21
N LEU A 305 -1.10 -32.24 8.65
CA LEU A 305 -0.22 -31.34 9.39
C LEU A 305 -0.95 -30.66 10.56
N LYS A 306 -2.20 -30.24 10.34
CA LYS A 306 -3.05 -29.63 11.37
C LYS A 306 -3.37 -30.61 12.51
N ALA A 307 -3.70 -31.86 12.18
CA ALA A 307 -4.15 -32.84 13.16
C ALA A 307 -2.99 -33.50 13.92
N ASN A 308 -1.90 -33.83 13.22
CA ASN A 308 -0.87 -34.73 13.73
C ASN A 308 0.53 -34.10 13.78
N GLY A 309 0.74 -32.93 13.17
CA GLY A 309 2.06 -32.36 13.00
C GLY A 309 2.98 -33.22 12.14
N VAL A 310 4.28 -33.17 12.42
CA VAL A 310 5.30 -33.95 11.69
C VAL A 310 6.11 -34.82 12.65
N SER A 311 6.21 -36.12 12.37
CA SER A 311 7.10 -37.03 13.09
C SER A 311 7.91 -37.84 12.10
N LEU A 312 9.23 -37.65 12.13
CA LEU A 312 10.18 -38.31 11.24
C LEU A 312 11.17 -39.11 12.07
N VAL A 313 11.47 -40.32 11.63
CA VAL A 313 12.45 -41.20 12.29
C VAL A 313 13.47 -41.66 11.26
N LEU A 314 14.74 -41.57 11.60
CA LEU A 314 15.87 -42.05 10.81
C LEU A 314 16.77 -42.90 11.71
N GLY A 315 17.05 -44.14 11.34
CA GLY A 315 17.84 -45.07 12.14
C GLY A 315 17.84 -46.45 11.54
#